data_AF-A0A2V5VDN1-F1
#
_entry.id   AF-A0A2V5VDN1-F1
#
_cell.length_a   1.000
_cell.length_b   1.000
_cell.length_c   1.000
_cell.angle_alpha   90.00
_cell.angle_beta   90.00
_cell.angle_gamma   90.00
#
_symmetry.space_group_name_H-M   'P 1'
#
loop_
_entity.id
_entity.type
_entity.pdbx_description
1 polymer ?
#
loop_
_entity_poly.entity_id
_entity_poly.type
_entity_poly.pdbx_seq_one_letter_code
_entity_poly.pdbx_strand_id
1 'polypeptide(L)' 'PSPRSEAPYHANSPLKPAFASDLDELVEESHVPLWIHGHTHYNVDYVIGSTRVLTNQRGYPDHLCQDFDPSLVVEA' A
#
# COMPACT_ATOMS: atom_id res chain seq x y z
N PRO A 1 -1.70 2.61 4.81
CA PRO A 1 -1.50 2.53 6.27
C PRO A 1 -0.17 3.13 6.72
N SER A 2 0.82 3.24 5.83
CA SER A 2 2.14 3.80 6.09
C SER A 2 2.44 4.92 5.08
N PRO A 3 3.27 5.92 5.43
CA PRO A 3 3.87 6.81 4.43
C PRO A 3 4.64 6.05 3.34
N ARG A 4 5.10 4.83 3.62
CA ARG A 4 5.76 3.94 2.65
C ARG A 4 4.81 3.41 1.57
N SER A 5 3.50 3.51 1.79
CA SER A 5 2.47 3.10 0.83
C SER A 5 2.07 4.21 -0.15
N GLU A 6 2.63 5.41 0.00
CA GLU A 6 2.33 6.57 -0.83
C GLU A 6 3.11 6.52 -2.15
N ALA A 7 2.48 7.00 -3.22
CA ALA A 7 3.18 7.20 -4.48
C ALA A 7 4.30 8.27 -4.35
N PRO A 8 5.52 8.04 -4.87
CA PRO A 8 6.63 8.97 -4.72
C PRO A 8 6.35 10.40 -5.23
N TYR A 9 5.48 10.53 -6.25
CA TYR A 9 5.10 11.83 -6.81
C TYR A 9 4.16 12.65 -5.91
N HIS A 10 3.62 12.07 -4.82
CA HIS A 10 2.86 12.79 -3.80
C HIS A 10 3.69 13.19 -2.57
N ALA A 11 4.94 12.75 -2.45
CA ALA A 11 5.77 12.92 -1.24
C ALA A 11 5.94 14.39 -0.78
N ASN A 12 5.90 15.35 -1.71
CA ASN A 12 6.00 16.79 -1.45
C ASN A 12 4.66 17.54 -1.64
N SER A 13 3.56 16.81 -1.82
CA SER A 13 2.23 17.39 -2.01
C SER A 13 1.62 17.81 -0.67
N PRO A 14 0.93 18.96 -0.59
CA PRO A 14 0.12 19.29 0.57
C PRO A 14 -1.04 18.28 0.79
N LEU A 15 -1.35 17.45 -0.21
CA LEU A 15 -2.35 16.39 -0.12
C LEU A 15 -1.81 15.07 0.45
N LYS A 16 -0.50 14.97 0.75
CA LYS A 16 0.11 13.76 1.33
C LYS A 16 -0.69 13.16 2.50
N PRO A 17 -1.20 13.94 3.48
CA PRO A 17 -1.99 13.39 4.58
C PRO A 17 -3.32 12.72 4.16
N ALA A 18 -3.80 12.96 2.93
CA ALA A 18 -5.00 12.33 2.39
C ALA A 18 -4.76 10.90 1.88
N PHE A 19 -3.49 10.49 1.70
CA PHE A 19 -3.13 9.19 1.13
C PHE A 19 -2.67 8.17 2.18
N ALA A 20 -2.05 8.64 3.27
CA ALA A 20 -1.60 7.77 4.35
C ALA A 20 -1.68 8.46 5.71
N SER A 21 -2.10 7.70 6.71
CA SER A 21 -1.79 7.95 8.12
C SER A 21 -0.54 7.16 8.48
N ASP A 22 0.25 7.61 9.45
CA ASP A 22 1.38 6.84 9.96
C ASP A 22 0.90 5.85 11.02
N LEU A 23 0.59 4.62 10.58
CA LEU A 23 0.09 3.52 11.42
C LEU A 23 1.07 2.36 11.47
N ASP A 24 2.36 2.61 11.26
CA ASP A 24 3.39 1.55 11.22
C ASP A 24 3.40 0.73 12.52
N GLU A 25 3.29 1.38 13.68
CA GLU A 25 3.21 0.74 15.00
C GLU A 25 2.02 -0.23 15.11
N LEU A 26 0.83 0.19 14.65
CA LEU A 26 -0.36 -0.66 14.63
C LEU A 26 -0.15 -1.90 13.74
N VAL A 27 0.47 -1.72 12.58
CA VAL A 27 0.74 -2.84 11.65
C VAL A 27 1.76 -3.80 12.26
N GLU A 28 2.81 -3.29 12.90
CA GLU A 28 3.83 -4.09 13.59
C GLU A 28 3.24 -4.90 14.75
N GLU A 29 2.47 -4.25 15.62
CA GLU A 29 1.85 -4.86 16.81
C GLU A 29 0.73 -5.87 16.47
N SER A 30 0.15 -5.78 15.27
CA SER A 30 -0.92 -6.70 14.86
C SER A 30 -0.43 -8.13 14.66
N HIS A 31 0.86 -8.33 14.37
CA HIS A 31 1.49 -9.62 14.06
C HIS A 31 0.78 -10.45 12.97
N VAL A 32 -0.07 -9.85 12.15
CA VAL A 32 -0.71 -10.55 11.04
C VAL A 32 0.34 -10.88 9.98
N PRO A 33 0.28 -12.06 9.33
CA PRO A 33 1.27 -12.41 8.31
C PRO A 33 1.20 -11.49 7.08
N LEU A 34 0.00 -10.99 6.77
CA LEU A 34 -0.26 -10.21 5.57
C LEU A 34 -1.26 -9.07 5.84
N TRP A 35 -0.91 -7.86 5.41
CA TRP A 35 -1.73 -6.66 5.45
C TRP A 35 -1.99 -6.15 4.04
N ILE A 36 -3.23 -6.25 3.57
CA ILE A 36 -3.66 -5.78 2.24
C ILE A 36 -4.44 -4.47 2.38
N HIS A 37 -4.15 -3.49 1.53
CA HIS A 37 -4.92 -2.24 1.47
C HIS A 37 -5.02 -1.67 0.05
N GLY A 38 -5.70 -0.53 -0.10
CA GLY A 38 -5.85 0.19 -1.38
C GLY A 38 -5.73 1.71 -1.20
N HIS A 39 -6.60 2.46 -1.90
CA HIS A 39 -6.77 3.92 -1.88
C HIS A 39 -5.72 4.74 -2.65
N THR A 40 -4.45 4.35 -2.64
CA THR A 40 -3.35 5.20 -3.17
C THR A 40 -3.17 5.13 -4.69
N HIS A 41 -3.76 4.13 -5.36
CA HIS A 41 -3.51 3.83 -6.77
C HIS A 41 -2.01 3.70 -7.07
N TYR A 42 -1.28 3.10 -6.13
CA TYR A 42 0.15 2.84 -6.21
C TYR A 42 0.45 1.54 -5.49
N ASN A 43 1.05 0.58 -6.19
CA ASN A 43 1.27 -0.74 -5.64
C ASN A 43 2.61 -0.84 -4.90
N VAL A 44 2.59 -1.60 -3.82
CA VAL A 44 3.71 -1.75 -2.89
C VAL A 44 3.77 -3.17 -2.36
N ASP A 45 4.98 -3.65 -2.11
CA ASP A 45 5.27 -4.92 -1.45
C ASP A 45 6.48 -4.71 -0.54
N TYR A 46 6.25 -4.72 0.77
CA TYR A 46 7.30 -4.48 1.77
C TYR A 46 6.93 -5.08 3.13
N VAL A 47 7.81 -4.96 4.11
CA VAL A 47 7.61 -5.49 5.46
C VAL A 47 7.66 -4.38 6.52
N ILE A 48 6.78 -4.49 7.51
CA ILE A 48 6.79 -3.77 8.79
C ILE A 48 6.81 -4.84 9.90
N GLY A 49 7.86 -4.89 10.72
CA GLY A 49 8.03 -5.96 11.71
C GLY A 49 8.05 -7.34 11.06
N SER A 50 7.09 -8.20 11.42
CA SER A 50 6.84 -9.50 10.79
C SER A 50 5.71 -9.49 9.76
N THR A 51 5.05 -8.36 9.55
CA THR A 51 3.85 -8.22 8.71
C THR A 51 4.26 -7.80 7.30
N ARG A 52 3.91 -8.60 6.28
CA ARG A 52 4.04 -8.19 4.88
C ARG A 52 2.90 -7.24 4.53
N VAL A 53 3.22 -6.06 4.02
CA VAL A 53 2.24 -5.10 3.49
C VAL A 53 2.26 -5.18 1.97
N LEU A 54 1.10 -5.45 1.38
CA LEU A 54 0.96 -5.70 -0.05
C LEU A 54 -0.26 -4.98 -0.63
N THR A 55 -0.12 -4.45 -1.85
CA THR A 55 -1.25 -3.93 -2.62
C THR A 55 -1.18 -4.37 -4.08
N ASN A 56 -2.36 -4.50 -4.70
CA ASN A 56 -2.53 -4.88 -6.11
C ASN A 56 -3.75 -4.14 -6.68
N GLN A 57 -3.67 -2.83 -6.67
CA GLN A 57 -4.66 -1.87 -7.10
C GLN A 57 -4.66 -1.78 -8.62
N ARG A 58 -5.86 -1.75 -9.21
CA ARG A 58 -6.02 -1.57 -10.66
C ARG A 58 -5.83 -0.13 -11.13
N GLY A 59 -6.17 0.85 -10.29
CA GLY A 59 -6.28 2.24 -10.68
C GLY A 59 -7.60 2.56 -11.41
N TYR A 60 -7.68 3.74 -12.03
CA TYR A 60 -8.85 4.16 -12.81
C TYR A 60 -8.82 3.55 -14.22
N PRO A 61 -9.96 3.44 -14.93
CA PRO A 61 -9.99 2.92 -16.30
C PRO A 61 -9.07 3.65 -17.29
N ASP A 62 -8.85 4.95 -17.07
CA ASP A 62 -7.98 5.83 -17.85
C ASP A 62 -6.58 6.01 -17.24
N HIS A 63 -6.38 5.57 -15.99
CA HIS A 63 -5.11 5.67 -15.25
C HIS A 63 -4.87 4.37 -14.46
N LEU A 64 -4.45 3.33 -15.18
CA LEU A 64 -4.13 2.04 -14.60
C LEU A 64 -2.82 2.09 -13.80
N CYS A 65 -2.76 1.35 -12.70
CA CYS A 65 -1.49 1.03 -12.05
C CYS A 65 -0.72 0.04 -12.94
N GLN A 66 0.54 0.34 -13.26
CA GLN A 66 1.31 -0.42 -14.25
C GLN A 66 1.59 -1.88 -13.84
N ASP A 67 1.56 -2.14 -12.54
CA ASP A 67 1.89 -3.42 -11.91
C ASP A 67 0.67 -4.12 -11.32
N PHE A 68 -0.54 -3.71 -11.73
CA PHE A 68 -1.74 -4.48 -11.45
C PHE A 68 -1.66 -5.85 -12.11
N ASP A 69 -1.72 -6.90 -11.31
CA ASP A 69 -1.79 -8.28 -11.78
C ASP A 69 -3.17 -8.89 -11.45
N PRO A 70 -4.07 -9.06 -12.43
CA PRO A 70 -5.39 -9.66 -12.20
C PRO A 70 -5.32 -11.15 -11.81
N SER A 71 -4.16 -11.79 -11.94
CA SER A 71 -3.91 -13.19 -11.59
C SER A 71 -3.15 -13.38 -10.28
N LEU A 72 -2.83 -12.29 -9.56
CA LEU A 72 -2.08 -12.35 -8.32
C LEU A 72 -2.84 -13.18 -7.27
N VAL A 73 -2.19 -14.24 -6.81
CA VAL A 73 -2.60 -15.06 -5.67
C VAL A 73 -1.52 -14.95 -4.61
N VAL A 74 -1.92 -14.77 -3.36
CA VAL A 74 -1.01 -14.57 -2.22
C VAL A 74 -1.38 -15.54 -1.13
N GLU A 75 -0.39 -16.29 -0.66
CA GLU A 75 -0.52 -17.17 0.50
C GLU A 75 0.04 -16.45 1.73
N ALA A 76 -0.63 -16.63 2.87
CA ALA A 76 -0.35 -15.97 4.14
C ALA A 76 -0.08 -16.98 5.25
#